data_AF-A0A913XMZ3-F1
#
_entry.id   AF-A0A913XMZ3-F1
#
_cell.length_a   1.000
_cell.length_b   1.000
_cell.length_c   1.000
_cell.angle_alpha   90.00
_cell.angle_beta   90.00
_cell.angle_gamma   90.00
#
_symmetry.space_group_name_H-M   'P 1'
#
loop_
_entity.id
_entity.type
_entity.pdbx_description
1 polymer ?
#
loop_
_entity_poly.entity_id
_entity_poly.type
_entity_poly.pdbx_seq_one_letter_code
_entity_poly.pdbx_strand_id
1 'polypeptide(L)'
;MQEKVFIYRLLSTGTIEEKIFQRQAHKKALSSCVVDEEEDVEKHFSREQLRDLFRLNEETLSDTHDKFKCRRCVNNIQVHACPEDSTCGSNLSQWNHCASTKGLDDIILKQAWNSGVSFVFHQKSHEKQLGGV
;
A
#
# COMPACT_ATOMS: atom_id res chain seq x y z
N MET A 1 -7.12 17.07 24.07
CA MET A 1 -5.82 17.08 23.36
C MET A 1 -5.84 15.90 22.40
N GLN A 2 -5.63 16.12 21.10
CA GLN A 2 -5.57 15.02 20.12
C GLN A 2 -4.12 14.87 19.67
N GLU A 3 -3.52 13.74 20.02
CA GLU A 3 -2.14 13.42 19.65
C GLU A 3 -2.09 12.71 18.29
N LYS A 4 -0.98 12.89 17.56
CA LYS A 4 -0.75 12.18 16.29
C LYS A 4 -0.36 10.73 16.60
N VAL A 5 -1.12 9.78 16.07
CA VAL A 5 -0.82 8.34 16.16
C VAL A 5 -0.32 7.85 14.81
N PHE A 6 0.80 7.12 14.82
CA PHE A 6 1.39 6.51 13.64
C PHE A 6 1.21 4.99 13.72
N ILE A 7 0.70 4.40 12.64
CA ILE A 7 0.52 2.94 12.51
C ILE A 7 1.46 2.46 11.41
N TYR A 8 2.40 1.59 11.78
CA TYR A 8 3.33 1.00 10.83
C TYR A 8 2.94 -0.43 10.52
N ARG A 9 2.95 -0.77 9.24
CA ARG A 9 2.91 -2.14 8.75
C ARG A 9 4.17 -2.35 7.93
N LEU A 10 5.11 -3.12 8.49
CA LEU A 10 6.34 -3.48 7.82
C LEU A 10 6.06 -4.67 6.89
N LEU A 11 6.66 -4.65 5.71
CA LEU A 11 6.57 -5.72 4.72
C LEU A 11 7.94 -5.86 4.06
N SER A 12 8.40 -7.09 3.90
CA SER A 12 9.66 -7.39 3.23
C SER A 12 9.46 -7.33 1.71
N THR A 13 10.11 -6.38 1.05
CA THR A 13 9.95 -6.08 -0.38
C THR A 13 10.25 -7.29 -1.27
N GLY A 14 9.37 -7.54 -2.24
CA GLY A 14 9.53 -8.59 -3.24
C GLY A 14 9.44 -10.01 -2.70
N THR A 15 9.17 -10.18 -1.39
CA THR A 15 9.08 -11.49 -0.74
C THR A 15 7.65 -12.04 -0.76
N ILE A 16 7.50 -13.26 -0.27
CA ILE A 16 6.19 -13.88 0.00
C ILE A 16 5.30 -13.03 0.93
N GLU A 17 5.88 -12.26 1.86
CA GLU A 17 5.13 -11.41 2.78
C GLU A 17 4.33 -10.35 2.03
N GLU A 18 4.97 -9.66 1.08
CA GLU A 18 4.33 -8.66 0.24
C GLU A 18 3.24 -9.27 -0.64
N LYS A 19 3.47 -10.49 -1.18
CA LYS A 19 2.49 -11.22 -1.99
C LYS A 19 1.27 -11.70 -1.18
N ILE A 20 1.48 -12.13 0.07
CA ILE A 20 0.38 -12.46 0.99
C ILE A 20 -0.42 -11.19 1.29
N PHE A 21 0.25 -10.06 1.54
CA PHE A 21 -0.42 -8.79 1.78
C PHE A 21 -1.26 -8.32 0.59
N GLN A 22 -0.73 -8.40 -0.64
CA GLN A 22 -1.49 -8.13 -1.87
C GLN A 22 -2.79 -8.95 -1.93
N ARG A 23 -2.74 -10.24 -1.57
CA ARG A 23 -3.93 -11.11 -1.54
C ARG A 23 -4.92 -10.71 -0.44
N GLN A 24 -4.45 -10.30 0.74
CA GLN A 24 -5.33 -9.78 1.79
C GLN A 24 -6.03 -8.50 1.35
N ALA A 25 -5.30 -7.59 0.68
CA ALA A 25 -5.86 -6.37 0.12
C ALA A 25 -6.89 -6.67 -0.99
N HIS A 26 -6.61 -7.64 -1.87
CA HIS A 26 -7.53 -8.07 -2.92
C HIS A 26 -8.82 -8.70 -2.37
N LYS A 27 -8.71 -9.56 -1.34
CA LYS A 27 -9.89 -10.14 -0.67
C LYS A 27 -10.77 -9.08 -0.01
N LYS A 28 -10.17 -8.06 0.62
CA LYS A 28 -10.92 -6.92 1.16
C LYS A 28 -11.62 -6.12 0.07
N ALA A 29 -10.97 -5.88 -1.06
CA ALA A 29 -11.56 -5.18 -2.21
C ALA A 29 -12.71 -5.97 -2.86
N LEU A 30 -12.64 -7.30 -2.87
CA LEU A 30 -13.74 -8.15 -3.34
C LEU A 30 -14.87 -8.26 -2.32
N SER A 31 -14.58 -8.34 -1.02
CA SER A 31 -15.60 -8.43 0.02
C SER A 31 -16.53 -7.20 0.07
N SER A 32 -16.11 -6.05 -0.46
CA SER A 32 -16.98 -4.89 -0.66
C SER A 32 -17.88 -4.99 -1.91
N CYS A 33 -17.70 -6.00 -2.75
CA CYS A 33 -18.41 -6.19 -4.02
C CYS A 33 -19.22 -7.49 -4.10
N VAL A 34 -19.14 -8.39 -3.11
CA VAL A 34 -19.87 -9.66 -3.11
C VAL A 34 -21.08 -9.53 -2.18
N VAL A 35 -22.22 -9.23 -2.80
CA VAL A 35 -23.54 -9.63 -2.34
C VAL A 35 -24.00 -10.69 -3.34
N ASP A 36 -24.40 -11.85 -2.83
CA ASP A 36 -24.94 -13.02 -3.53
C ASP A 36 -23.97 -13.79 -4.46
N GLU A 37 -23.49 -14.94 -3.96
CA GLU A 37 -23.68 -16.27 -4.56
C GLU A 37 -22.79 -17.27 -3.81
N GLU A 38 -23.43 -18.08 -2.96
CA GLU A 38 -22.84 -19.22 -2.28
C GLU A 38 -22.66 -20.39 -3.27
N GLU A 39 -21.71 -20.28 -4.21
CA GLU A 39 -21.31 -21.44 -5.02
C GLU A 39 -19.80 -21.66 -4.94
N ASP A 40 -19.46 -22.70 -4.18
CA ASP A 40 -18.29 -23.57 -4.34
C ASP A 40 -16.96 -22.89 -4.72
N VAL A 41 -16.42 -22.09 -3.80
CA VAL A 41 -15.06 -21.54 -3.90
C VAL A 41 -14.05 -22.65 -3.58
N GLU A 42 -13.92 -23.63 -4.47
CA GLU A 42 -12.72 -24.45 -4.47
C GLU A 42 -11.52 -23.51 -4.67
N LYS A 43 -10.66 -23.48 -3.64
CA LYS A 43 -9.47 -22.64 -3.51
C LYS A 43 -8.36 -23.06 -4.48
N HIS A 44 -8.64 -23.12 -5.78
CA HIS A 44 -7.66 -23.55 -6.77
C HIS A 44 -6.73 -22.38 -7.12
N PHE A 45 -5.56 -22.37 -6.48
CA PHE A 45 -4.44 -21.58 -7.01
C PHE A 45 -3.99 -22.20 -8.32
N SER A 46 -3.89 -21.38 -9.37
CA SER A 46 -3.16 -21.80 -10.57
C SER A 46 -1.70 -22.09 -10.21
N ARG A 47 -1.07 -22.98 -10.98
CA ARG A 47 0.35 -23.29 -10.83
C ARG A 47 1.21 -22.03 -10.98
N GLU A 48 0.83 -21.10 -11.84
CA GLU A 48 1.50 -19.81 -11.98
C GLU A 48 1.37 -18.94 -10.71
N GLN A 49 0.19 -18.88 -10.08
CA GLN A 49 -0.01 -18.11 -8.85
C GLN A 49 0.77 -18.69 -7.66
N LEU A 50 0.94 -20.01 -7.58
CA LEU A 50 1.81 -20.63 -6.58
C LEU A 50 3.28 -20.30 -6.84
N ARG A 51 3.73 -20.36 -8.10
CA ARG A 51 5.09 -19.97 -8.47
C ARG A 51 5.38 -18.50 -8.17
N ASP A 52 4.44 -17.60 -8.47
CA ASP A 52 4.58 -16.18 -8.13
C ASP A 52 4.66 -16.00 -6.61
N LEU A 53 3.83 -16.69 -5.83
CA LEU A 53 3.82 -16.59 -4.36
C LEU A 53 5.18 -16.84 -3.71
N PHE A 54 5.95 -17.79 -4.24
CA PHE A 54 7.27 -18.17 -3.72
C PHE A 54 8.43 -17.52 -4.47
N ARG A 55 8.15 -16.61 -5.41
CA ARG A 55 9.19 -15.88 -6.13
C ARG A 55 9.68 -14.69 -5.30
N LEU A 56 10.99 -14.61 -5.10
CA LEU A 56 11.66 -13.41 -4.63
C LEU A 56 11.89 -12.44 -5.80
N ASN A 57 11.57 -11.15 -5.61
CA ASN A 57 11.86 -10.08 -6.56
C ASN A 57 12.80 -9.05 -5.92
N GLU A 58 14.08 -9.09 -6.27
CA GLU A 58 15.11 -8.21 -5.69
C GLU A 58 15.24 -6.86 -6.44
N GLU A 59 14.60 -6.73 -7.61
CA GLU A 59 14.76 -5.58 -8.50
C GLU A 59 13.65 -4.53 -8.35
N THR A 60 12.74 -4.71 -7.38
CA THR A 60 11.62 -3.80 -7.15
C THR A 60 11.79 -2.98 -5.87
N LEU A 61 11.23 -1.76 -5.88
CA LEU A 61 11.04 -0.99 -4.65
C LEU A 61 9.77 -1.42 -3.89
N SER A 62 8.76 -1.94 -4.61
CA SER A 62 7.56 -2.56 -4.04
C SER A 62 6.85 -3.37 -5.13
N ASP A 63 6.79 -4.69 -4.94
CA ASP A 63 6.04 -5.58 -5.85
C ASP A 63 4.56 -5.19 -5.89
N THR A 64 4.03 -4.68 -4.77
CA THR A 64 2.66 -4.17 -4.66
C THR A 64 2.41 -2.96 -5.56
N HIS A 65 3.34 -1.99 -5.56
CA HIS A 65 3.23 -0.81 -6.43
C HIS A 65 3.31 -1.19 -7.91
N ASP A 66 4.21 -2.11 -8.27
CA ASP A 66 4.38 -2.58 -9.65
C ASP A 66 3.11 -3.23 -10.20
N LYS A 67 2.43 -4.04 -9.38
CA LYS A 67 1.16 -4.69 -9.75
C LYS A 67 0.03 -3.69 -10.02
N PHE A 68 0.03 -2.51 -9.40
CA PHE A 68 -1.00 -1.49 -9.66
C PHE A 68 -0.89 -0.83 -11.03
N LYS A 69 0.29 -0.91 -11.68
CA LYS A 69 0.57 -0.14 -12.89
C LYS A 69 0.21 1.34 -12.70
N CYS A 70 0.69 1.90 -11.59
CA CYS A 70 0.29 3.23 -11.12
C CYS A 70 0.55 4.31 -12.19
N ARG A 71 -0.49 5.10 -12.50
CA ARG A 71 -0.39 6.24 -13.45
C ARG A 71 -0.08 7.57 -12.75
N ARG A 72 -0.01 7.57 -11.41
CA ARG A 72 0.29 8.75 -10.60
C ARG A 72 1.78 8.90 -10.28
N CYS A 73 2.58 7.87 -10.55
CA CYS A 73 4.01 7.85 -10.31
C CYS A 73 4.77 7.78 -11.64
N VAL A 74 5.75 8.65 -11.82
CA VAL A 74 6.67 8.65 -12.97
C VAL A 74 8.09 8.63 -12.42
N ASN A 75 8.91 7.67 -12.86
CA ASN A 75 10.28 7.47 -12.35
C ASN A 75 10.35 7.46 -10.81
N ASN A 76 9.43 6.73 -10.18
CA ASN A 76 9.31 6.59 -8.73
C ASN A 76 8.96 7.89 -7.96
N ILE A 77 8.54 8.93 -8.66
CA ILE A 77 8.06 10.18 -8.07
C ILE A 77 6.56 10.27 -8.29
N GLN A 78 5.79 10.44 -7.21
CA GLN A 78 4.37 10.72 -7.31
C GLN A 78 4.17 12.13 -7.88
N VAL A 79 3.68 12.21 -9.12
CA VAL A 79 3.42 13.46 -9.85
C VAL A 79 1.97 13.91 -9.75
N HIS A 80 1.07 13.00 -9.40
CA HIS A 80 -0.35 13.29 -9.16
C HIS A 80 -0.76 12.94 -7.72
N ALA A 81 -1.46 13.87 -7.08
CA ALA A 81 -2.00 13.67 -5.73
C ALA A 81 -2.94 12.46 -5.65
N CYS A 82 -3.13 11.93 -4.44
CA CYS A 82 -4.21 10.97 -4.19
C CYS A 82 -5.59 11.64 -4.35
N PRO A 83 -6.65 10.87 -4.61
CA PRO A 83 -8.02 11.36 -4.54
C PRO A 83 -8.32 12.02 -3.17
N GLU A 84 -9.05 13.13 -3.16
CA GLU A 84 -9.37 13.90 -1.94
C GLU A 84 -10.25 13.11 -0.96
N ASP A 85 -11.09 12.22 -1.47
CA ASP A 85 -11.96 11.33 -0.71
C ASP A 85 -11.25 10.08 -0.19
N SER A 86 -9.94 9.92 -0.47
CA SER A 86 -9.17 8.78 0.01
C SER A 86 -8.99 8.83 1.53
N THR A 87 -9.29 7.71 2.19
CA THR A 87 -9.15 7.53 3.63
C THR A 87 -8.14 6.41 3.95
N CYS A 88 -7.82 6.21 5.23
CA CYS A 88 -7.03 5.06 5.68
C CYS A 88 -7.70 3.69 5.43
N GLY A 89 -8.97 3.66 5.00
CA GLY A 89 -9.65 2.45 4.54
C GLY A 89 -9.57 2.23 3.03
N SER A 90 -9.14 3.23 2.26
CA SER A 90 -9.05 3.16 0.80
C SER A 90 -7.99 2.15 0.34
N ASN A 91 -8.09 1.75 -0.94
CA ASN A 91 -7.09 0.89 -1.56
C ASN A 91 -5.72 1.60 -1.59
N LEU A 92 -4.62 0.84 -1.46
CA LEU A 92 -3.26 1.39 -1.51
C LEU A 92 -2.93 2.10 -2.82
N SER A 93 -3.58 1.72 -3.92
CA SER A 93 -3.48 2.44 -5.20
C SER A 93 -4.01 3.88 -5.12
N GLN A 94 -4.82 4.21 -4.10
CA GLN A 94 -5.33 5.55 -3.81
C GLN A 94 -4.54 6.27 -2.71
N TRP A 95 -3.61 5.61 -2.02
CA TRP A 95 -2.78 6.25 -1.00
C TRP A 95 -1.65 7.07 -1.62
N ASN A 96 -0.94 7.84 -0.80
CA ASN A 96 0.30 8.50 -1.23
C ASN A 96 1.44 7.48 -1.35
N HIS A 97 2.30 7.69 -2.34
CA HIS A 97 3.31 6.76 -2.83
C HIS A 97 4.68 7.45 -2.76
N CYS A 98 5.57 6.92 -1.92
CA CYS A 98 6.88 7.50 -1.69
C CYS A 98 7.97 6.45 -1.91
N ALA A 99 8.80 6.65 -2.92
CA ALA A 99 10.06 5.91 -3.12
C ALA A 99 11.28 6.65 -2.54
N SER A 100 11.05 7.75 -1.81
CA SER A 100 12.08 8.50 -1.09
C SER A 100 11.45 9.16 0.14
N THR A 101 12.27 9.78 0.99
CA THR A 101 11.80 10.55 2.15
C THR A 101 10.98 11.79 1.79
N LYS A 102 10.93 12.18 0.52
CA LYS A 102 10.13 13.32 0.03
C LYS A 102 8.64 12.97 0.09
N GLY A 103 7.84 13.88 0.66
CA GLY A 103 6.39 13.73 0.80
C GLY A 103 5.92 13.08 2.11
N LEU A 104 6.85 12.55 2.93
CA LEU A 104 6.50 12.02 4.24
C LEU A 104 6.34 13.15 5.27
N ASP A 105 5.39 13.05 6.19
CA ASP A 105 5.26 13.96 7.34
C ASP A 105 5.91 13.39 8.62
N ASP A 106 6.16 12.09 8.64
CA ASP A 106 6.67 11.35 9.79
C ASP A 106 8.21 11.47 9.89
N ILE A 107 8.68 12.17 10.91
CA ILE A 107 10.10 12.43 11.14
C ILE A 107 10.85 11.15 11.51
N ILE A 108 10.22 10.25 12.27
CA ILE A 108 10.86 9.00 12.71
C ILE A 108 11.03 8.08 11.52
N LEU A 109 10.01 7.96 10.66
CA LEU A 109 10.11 7.18 9.44
C LEU A 109 11.16 7.74 8.47
N LYS A 110 11.27 9.07 8.35
CA LYS A 110 12.33 9.71 7.55
C LYS A 110 13.72 9.36 8.05
N GLN A 111 13.94 9.37 9.36
CA GLN A 111 15.23 9.05 9.96
C GLN A 111 15.58 7.57 9.77
N ALA A 112 14.59 6.68 9.85
CA ALA A 112 14.76 5.24 9.66
C ALA A 112 14.88 4.80 8.19
N TRP A 113 14.75 5.72 7.22
CA TRP A 113 14.69 5.37 5.79
C TRP A 113 15.87 4.51 5.32
N ASN A 114 17.09 4.90 5.71
CA ASN A 114 18.33 4.22 5.29
C ASN A 114 18.55 2.86 5.98
N SER A 115 17.66 2.44 6.89
CA SER A 115 17.72 1.13 7.55
C SER A 115 17.18 -0.01 6.68
N GLY A 116 16.78 0.26 5.44
CA GLY A 116 16.27 -0.74 4.49
C GLY A 116 14.88 -0.44 3.95
N VAL A 117 14.36 0.79 4.09
CA VAL A 117 13.08 1.18 3.52
C VAL A 117 13.24 1.44 2.02
N SER A 118 12.52 0.67 1.21
CA SER A 118 12.51 0.76 -0.25
C SER A 118 11.37 1.62 -0.79
N PHE A 119 10.19 1.54 -0.14
CA PHE A 119 8.97 2.22 -0.57
C PHE A 119 7.99 2.38 0.59
N VAL A 120 7.19 3.45 0.57
CA VAL A 120 6.16 3.73 1.57
C VAL A 120 4.84 4.07 0.89
N PHE A 121 3.78 3.37 1.30
CA PHE A 121 2.40 3.81 1.13
C PHE A 121 1.96 4.52 2.41
N HIS A 122 1.44 5.75 2.30
CA HIS A 122 0.94 6.47 3.49
C HIS A 122 -0.38 7.19 3.25
N GLN A 123 -1.18 7.25 4.31
CA GLN A 123 -2.43 8.01 4.35
C GLN A 123 -2.73 8.47 5.78
N LYS A 124 -3.52 9.54 5.93
CA LYS A 124 -3.96 10.11 7.20
C LYS A 124 -5.49 10.16 7.28
N SER A 125 -6.07 10.00 8.48
CA SER A 125 -7.53 9.97 8.66
C SER A 125 -8.18 11.35 8.61
N HIS A 126 -7.50 12.40 9.09
CA HIS A 126 -7.98 13.78 9.05
C HIS A 126 -6.81 14.76 8.93
N GLU A 127 -7.03 15.86 8.22
CA GLU A 127 -6.19 17.05 8.32
C GLU A 127 -6.53 17.82 9.59
N LYS A 128 -5.51 18.38 10.26
CA LYS A 128 -5.76 19.38 11.31
C LYS A 128 -6.46 20.55 10.63
N GLN A 129 -7.74 20.78 10.92
CA GLN A 129 -8.33 22.10 10.70
C GLN A 129 -7.47 23.10 11.49
N LEU A 130 -6.77 23.97 10.76
CA LEU A 130 -6.23 25.19 11.35
C LEU A 130 -7.45 25.95 11.86
N GLY A 131 -7.58 26.05 13.19
CA GLY A 131 -8.67 26.78 13.82
C GLY A 131 -8.78 28.16 13.18
N GLY A 132 -9.96 28.46 12.64
CA GLY A 132 -10.28 29.80 12.16
C GLY A 132 -10.07 30.78 13.30
N VAL A 133 -9.34 31.86 12.99
CA VAL A 133 -9.23 33.04 13.84
C VAL A 133 -10.58 33.74 13.90
#